data_AF-A0A939G0A9-F1
#
_entry.id   AF-A0A939G0A9-F1
#
_cell.length_a   1.000
_cell.length_b   1.000
_cell.length_c   1.000
_cell.angle_alpha   90.00
_cell.angle_beta   90.00
_cell.angle_gamma   90.00
#
_symmetry.space_group_name_H-M   'P 1'
#
loop_
_entity.id
_entity.type
_entity.pdbx_description
1 polymer ?
#
loop_
_entity_poly.entity_id
_entity_poly.type
_entity_poly.pdbx_seq_one_letter_code
_entity_poly.pdbx_strand_id
1 'polypeptide(L)'
;MNNRPIISSKQRGQRTLILVILSMLTGCRLLHSRGGFCGVDRAIMWSDFATPANPTQEINGEDRIRLIETPIQDPRRLIISFEAQPPVRWWKRVSVLDGDCRLVPGGRLETEGDRAGPVTITLTLAQANRGSFLISKAKFLGIHTGMYNTPKDLHTKMGKSLRFIWEKD
;
A
#
# COMPACT_ATOMS: atom_id res chain seq x y z
N MET A 1 1.58 -63.62 -5.95
CA MET A 1 2.06 -62.38 -6.60
C MET A 1 1.18 -61.24 -6.12
N ASN A 2 1.68 -60.38 -5.23
CA ASN A 2 0.89 -59.32 -4.57
C ASN A 2 1.40 -57.95 -5.03
N ASN A 3 0.63 -57.27 -5.89
CA ASN A 3 0.87 -55.88 -6.26
C ASN A 3 0.20 -54.95 -5.24
N ARG A 4 1.00 -54.20 -4.47
CA ARG A 4 0.51 -53.05 -3.70
C ARG A 4 0.76 -51.75 -4.47
N PRO A 5 -0.24 -50.85 -4.59
CA PRO A 5 -0.04 -49.56 -5.23
C PRO A 5 0.78 -48.61 -4.35
N ILE A 6 1.79 -47.99 -4.94
CA ILE A 6 2.59 -46.92 -4.33
C ILE A 6 1.80 -45.61 -4.47
N ILE A 7 1.18 -45.14 -3.39
CA ILE A 7 0.53 -43.83 -3.36
C ILE A 7 1.59 -42.76 -3.14
N SER A 8 1.78 -41.93 -4.17
CA SER A 8 2.72 -40.80 -4.20
C SER A 8 2.34 -39.71 -3.18
N SER A 9 3.29 -39.35 -2.32
CA SER A 9 3.15 -38.37 -1.23
C SER A 9 3.07 -36.90 -1.68
N LYS A 10 3.04 -36.62 -2.99
CA LYS A 10 3.12 -35.25 -3.53
C LYS A 10 1.84 -34.40 -3.46
N GLN A 11 0.69 -34.95 -3.05
CA GLN A 11 -0.59 -34.21 -3.11
C GLN A 11 -1.08 -33.54 -1.81
N ARG A 12 -0.40 -33.71 -0.66
CA ARG A 12 -0.84 -33.05 0.59
C ARG A 12 -0.38 -31.59 0.72
N GLY A 13 0.63 -31.15 -0.02
CA GLY A 13 1.16 -29.77 0.07
C GLY A 13 0.34 -28.70 -0.66
N GLN A 14 -0.47 -29.07 -1.66
CA GLN A 14 -1.22 -28.09 -2.47
C GLN A 14 -2.57 -27.67 -1.87
N ARG A 15 -3.13 -28.43 -0.92
CA ARG A 15 -4.43 -28.09 -0.31
C ARG A 15 -4.33 -27.02 0.78
N THR A 16 -3.19 -26.90 1.46
CA THR A 16 -2.98 -25.86 2.49
C THR A 16 -2.74 -24.48 1.88
N LEU A 17 -2.14 -24.40 0.68
CA LEU A 17 -1.85 -23.13 0.02
C LEU A 17 -3.13 -22.42 -0.47
N ILE A 18 -4.16 -23.19 -0.86
CA ILE A 18 -5.43 -22.63 -1.37
C ILE A 18 -6.27 -22.01 -0.24
N LEU A 19 -6.20 -22.53 0.99
CA LEU A 19 -6.96 -21.98 2.12
C LEU A 19 -6.46 -20.61 2.58
N VAL A 20 -5.16 -20.32 2.46
CA VAL A 20 -4.59 -19.01 2.85
C VAL A 20 -4.92 -17.93 1.82
N ILE A 21 -4.96 -18.27 0.53
CA ILE A 21 -5.34 -17.32 -0.52
C ILE A 21 -6.83 -16.98 -0.42
N LEU A 22 -7.68 -17.95 -0.07
CA LEU A 22 -9.11 -17.69 0.16
C LEU A 22 -9.37 -16.88 1.45
N SER A 23 -8.56 -17.05 2.51
CA SER A 23 -8.73 -16.26 3.74
C SER A 23 -8.29 -14.80 3.58
N MET A 24 -7.39 -14.47 2.65
CA MET A 24 -7.03 -13.07 2.36
C MET A 24 -8.04 -12.35 1.45
N LEU A 25 -8.68 -13.07 0.53
CA LEU A 25 -9.78 -12.51 -0.27
C LEU A 25 -11.10 -12.40 0.53
N THR A 26 -11.28 -13.20 1.58
CA THR A 26 -12.50 -13.21 2.40
C THR A 26 -12.33 -12.49 3.75
N GLY A 27 -11.11 -12.34 4.25
CA GLY A 27 -10.80 -11.64 5.51
C GLY A 27 -11.09 -10.14 5.50
N CYS A 28 -11.35 -9.56 4.33
CA CYS A 28 -11.75 -8.16 4.20
C CYS A 28 -13.25 -7.91 4.49
N ARG A 29 -14.05 -8.94 4.84
CA ARG A 29 -15.51 -8.82 4.98
C ARG A 29 -16.07 -8.60 6.40
N LEU A 30 -15.25 -8.58 7.45
CA LEU A 30 -15.77 -8.49 8.82
C LEU A 30 -15.03 -7.43 9.65
N LEU A 31 -15.32 -6.17 9.37
CA LEU A 31 -15.34 -5.07 10.36
C LEU A 31 -16.08 -3.87 9.74
N HIS A 32 -17.40 -4.01 9.61
CA HIS A 32 -18.31 -2.89 9.38
C HIS A 32 -18.39 -2.03 10.66
N SER A 33 -17.32 -1.32 11.00
CA SER A 33 -17.48 -0.13 11.85
C SER A 33 -17.82 1.03 10.91
N ARG A 34 -18.83 1.82 11.25
CA ARG A 34 -19.35 2.95 10.46
C ARG A 34 -18.36 4.13 10.30
N GLY A 35 -17.07 3.87 10.46
CA GLY A 35 -15.95 4.77 10.15
C GLY A 35 -14.66 4.00 9.86
N GLY A 36 -14.76 2.70 9.54
CA GLY A 36 -13.70 1.71 9.62
C GLY A 36 -12.52 1.97 8.70
N PHE A 37 -11.34 2.04 9.30
CA PHE A 37 -10.08 1.93 8.57
C PHE A 37 -10.01 0.56 7.88
N CYS A 38 -9.58 0.56 6.63
CA CYS A 38 -9.53 -0.62 5.76
C CYS A 38 -8.47 -1.63 6.20
N GLY A 39 -8.75 -2.45 7.22
CA GLY A 39 -7.91 -3.59 7.61
C GLY A 39 -6.42 -3.27 7.72
N VAL A 40 -6.08 -2.09 8.23
CA VAL A 40 -4.69 -1.62 8.32
C VAL A 40 -4.10 -1.99 9.66
N ASP A 41 -2.84 -2.39 9.65
CA ASP A 41 -2.11 -2.65 10.89
C ASP A 41 -1.96 -1.35 11.70
N ARG A 42 -1.75 -0.21 11.02
CA ARG A 42 -1.61 1.11 11.64
C ARG A 42 -2.08 2.25 10.74
N ALA A 43 -2.49 3.35 11.37
CA ALA A 43 -2.72 4.61 10.68
C ALA A 43 -1.50 5.53 10.87
N ILE A 44 -1.01 6.14 9.79
CA ILE A 44 -0.02 7.23 9.83
C ILE A 44 -0.76 8.49 9.45
N MET A 45 -0.86 9.43 10.37
CA MET A 45 -1.55 10.69 10.13
C MET A 45 -0.72 11.59 9.22
N TRP A 46 -1.37 12.47 8.46
CA TRP A 46 -0.63 13.50 7.70
C TRP A 46 0.24 14.37 8.60
N SER A 47 -0.22 14.60 9.84
CA SER A 47 0.53 15.30 10.89
C SER A 47 1.86 14.62 11.21
N ASP A 48 1.98 13.32 10.99
CA ASP A 48 3.22 12.57 11.26
C ASP A 48 4.28 12.91 10.21
N PHE A 49 3.86 13.27 8.99
CA PHE A 49 4.76 13.81 7.96
C PHE A 49 4.99 15.33 8.08
N ALA A 50 4.32 16.02 9.02
CA ALA A 50 4.03 17.45 8.89
C ALA A 50 5.06 18.42 9.49
N THR A 51 6.28 18.00 9.85
CA THR A 51 7.30 19.00 10.20
C THR A 51 8.13 19.37 8.97
N PRO A 52 8.14 20.64 8.52
CA PRO A 52 8.98 21.09 7.41
C PRO A 52 10.47 20.81 7.62
N ALA A 53 10.88 20.72 8.90
CA ALA A 53 12.25 20.42 9.29
C ALA A 53 12.62 18.94 9.14
N ASN A 54 11.65 18.03 9.14
CA ASN A 54 11.90 16.60 8.97
C ASN A 54 10.69 15.91 8.32
N PRO A 55 10.58 15.95 6.97
CA PRO A 55 9.50 15.28 6.22
C PRO A 55 9.58 13.74 6.27
N THR A 56 10.40 13.20 7.16
CA THR A 56 10.77 11.80 7.25
C THR A 56 10.08 11.20 8.47
N GLN A 57 9.19 10.25 8.24
CA GLN A 57 8.59 9.47 9.31
C GLN A 57 9.33 8.14 9.43
N GLU A 58 9.93 7.91 10.59
CA GLU A 58 10.36 6.57 10.99
C GLU A 58 9.20 5.86 11.69
N ILE A 59 8.89 4.65 11.23
CA ILE A 59 7.73 3.88 11.64
C ILE A 59 8.26 2.64 12.36
N ASN A 60 8.20 2.69 13.69
CA ASN A 60 8.65 1.62 14.60
C ASN A 60 10.14 1.26 14.52
N GLY A 61 10.98 2.15 13.99
CA GLY A 61 12.41 1.86 13.84
C GLY A 61 12.72 0.84 12.73
N GLU A 62 11.70 0.33 12.03
CA GLU A 62 11.82 -0.56 10.89
C GLU A 62 11.78 0.30 9.62
N ASP A 63 10.62 0.85 9.30
CA ASP A 63 10.42 1.56 8.05
C ASP A 63 10.71 3.04 8.15
N ARG A 64 11.27 3.61 7.08
CA ARG A 64 11.42 5.06 6.96
C ARG A 64 10.83 5.54 5.65
N ILE A 65 9.81 6.39 5.73
CA ILE A 65 9.14 6.97 4.58
C ILE A 65 9.25 8.49 4.66
N ARG A 66 9.83 9.09 3.63
CA ARG A 66 9.90 10.54 3.46
C ARG A 66 8.84 11.01 2.49
N LEU A 67 8.13 12.08 2.85
CA LEU A 67 7.12 12.74 2.01
C LEU A 67 7.61 14.13 1.60
N ILE A 68 7.78 14.36 0.31
CA ILE A 68 8.06 15.69 -0.22
C ILE A 68 6.78 16.24 -0.86
N GLU A 69 6.33 17.41 -0.41
CA GLU A 69 5.24 18.15 -1.04
C GLU A 69 5.78 19.32 -1.86
N THR A 70 5.39 19.41 -3.13
CA THR A 70 5.67 20.59 -3.97
C THR A 70 4.39 21.12 -4.61
N PRO A 71 4.20 22.44 -4.74
CA PRO A 71 3.08 22.99 -5.49
C PRO A 71 3.21 22.65 -6.98
N ILE A 72 2.07 22.47 -7.66
CA ILE A 72 2.01 22.29 -9.12
C ILE A 72 1.14 23.38 -9.76
N GLN A 73 1.28 23.57 -11.08
CA GLN A 73 0.56 24.62 -11.79
C GLN A 73 -0.95 24.39 -11.88
N ASP A 74 -1.40 23.13 -11.98
CA ASP A 74 -2.82 22.80 -12.11
C ASP A 74 -3.46 22.51 -10.73
N PRO A 75 -4.30 23.41 -10.19
CA PRO A 75 -4.94 23.22 -8.90
C PRO A 75 -6.01 22.12 -8.89
N ARG A 76 -6.41 21.61 -10.06
CA ARG A 76 -7.43 20.55 -10.21
C ARG A 76 -6.82 19.16 -10.28
N ARG A 77 -5.50 19.05 -10.18
CA ARG A 77 -4.76 17.79 -10.18
C ARG A 77 -4.01 17.60 -8.88
N LEU A 78 -3.77 16.34 -8.57
CA LEU A 78 -2.86 15.89 -7.54
C LEU A 78 -1.93 14.88 -8.18
N ILE A 79 -0.62 15.13 -8.13
CA ILE A 79 0.39 14.18 -8.61
C ILE A 79 0.91 13.39 -7.42
N ILE A 80 0.99 12.08 -7.57
CA ILE A 80 1.62 11.21 -6.56
C ILE A 80 2.73 10.44 -7.24
N SER A 81 3.91 10.51 -6.66
CA SER A 81 5.06 9.71 -7.07
C SER A 81 5.56 8.87 -5.92
N PHE A 82 6.06 7.68 -6.24
CA PHE A 82 6.56 6.74 -5.26
C PHE A 82 7.86 6.10 -5.74
N GLU A 83 8.85 6.05 -4.87
CA GLU A 83 10.11 5.35 -5.08
C GLU A 83 10.57 4.65 -3.80
N ALA A 84 11.38 3.61 -3.95
CA ALA A 84 12.02 2.86 -2.88
C ALA A 84 13.55 2.97 -3.04
N GLN A 85 14.25 3.23 -1.94
CA GLN A 85 15.70 3.32 -1.89
C GLN A 85 16.20 2.67 -0.59
N PRO A 86 17.21 1.78 -0.64
CA PRO A 86 17.74 1.13 -1.84
C PRO A 86 16.70 0.21 -2.51
N PRO A 87 16.94 -0.26 -3.75
CA PRO A 87 16.15 -1.32 -4.36
C PRO A 87 16.13 -2.56 -3.44
N VAL A 88 14.95 -3.03 -3.08
CA VAL A 88 14.76 -4.19 -2.21
C VAL A 88 13.85 -5.22 -2.87
N ARG A 89 13.99 -6.50 -2.50
CA ARG A 89 13.20 -7.62 -3.06
C ARG A 89 11.73 -7.65 -2.61
N TRP A 90 11.32 -6.67 -1.82
CA TRP A 90 9.95 -6.55 -1.35
C TRP A 90 9.16 -5.70 -2.33
N TRP A 91 7.88 -6.04 -2.56
CA TRP A 91 7.01 -5.12 -3.26
C TRP A 91 6.52 -4.07 -2.28
N LYS A 92 6.62 -2.82 -2.69
CA LYS A 92 6.10 -1.67 -1.95
C LYS A 92 5.05 -0.99 -2.81
N ARG A 93 3.97 -0.54 -2.20
CA ARG A 93 2.81 -0.02 -2.92
C ARG A 93 2.22 1.19 -2.24
N VAL A 94 1.83 2.18 -3.03
CA VAL A 94 0.89 3.24 -2.63
C VAL A 94 -0.43 2.99 -3.36
N SER A 95 -1.51 2.85 -2.61
CA SER A 95 -2.86 2.67 -3.13
C SER A 95 -3.75 3.83 -2.70
N VAL A 96 -4.69 4.21 -3.55
CA VAL A 96 -5.73 5.19 -3.26
C VAL A 96 -7.03 4.41 -3.09
N LEU A 97 -7.56 4.41 -1.88
CA LEU A 97 -8.76 3.65 -1.52
C LEU A 97 -9.94 4.60 -1.31
N ASP A 98 -11.11 4.26 -1.84
CA ASP A 98 -12.33 5.02 -1.58
C ASP A 98 -12.87 4.81 -0.16
N GLY A 99 -13.98 5.47 0.17
CA GLY A 99 -14.65 5.33 1.48
C GLY A 99 -15.11 3.91 1.82
N ASP A 100 -15.25 3.03 0.82
CA ASP A 100 -15.61 1.62 0.94
C ASP A 100 -14.40 0.69 0.84
N CYS A 101 -13.18 1.23 0.99
CA CYS A 101 -11.93 0.49 0.90
C CYS A 101 -11.65 -0.12 -0.48
N ARG A 102 -12.29 0.39 -1.54
CA ARG A 102 -12.06 -0.09 -2.90
C ARG A 102 -10.97 0.73 -3.56
N LEU A 103 -10.15 0.08 -4.38
CA LEU A 103 -9.12 0.76 -5.14
C LEU A 103 -9.76 1.74 -6.13
N VAL A 104 -9.41 3.02 -6.02
CA VAL A 104 -9.79 4.04 -7.00
C VAL A 104 -9.15 3.68 -8.36
N PRO A 105 -9.87 3.77 -9.49
CA PRO A 105 -9.30 3.47 -10.80
C PRO A 105 -8.01 4.27 -11.07
N GLY A 106 -6.93 3.58 -11.43
CA GLY A 106 -5.60 4.18 -11.64
C GLY A 106 -4.88 4.61 -10.35
N GLY A 107 -5.46 4.38 -9.18
CA GLY A 107 -4.94 4.76 -7.88
C GLY A 107 -3.91 3.78 -7.29
N ARG A 108 -3.10 3.09 -8.10
CA ARG A 108 -2.09 2.13 -7.61
C ARG A 108 -0.72 2.47 -8.20
N LEU A 109 0.24 2.61 -7.30
CA LEU A 109 1.68 2.68 -7.58
C LEU A 109 2.38 1.52 -6.91
N GLU A 110 3.29 0.85 -7.62
CA GLU A 110 4.03 -0.28 -7.07
C GLU A 110 5.48 -0.26 -7.54
N THR A 111 6.39 -0.61 -6.64
CA THR A 111 7.81 -0.80 -6.90
C THR A 111 8.22 -2.18 -6.40
N GLU A 112 9.16 -2.82 -7.09
CA GLU A 112 9.66 -4.16 -6.73
C GLU A 112 11.03 -4.41 -7.36
N GLY A 113 11.99 -4.88 -6.56
CA GLY A 113 13.32 -5.25 -7.03
C GLY A 113 13.98 -4.09 -7.78
N ASP A 114 14.40 -4.36 -9.02
CA ASP A 114 15.07 -3.38 -9.88
C ASP A 114 14.15 -2.25 -10.37
N ARG A 115 12.83 -2.38 -10.19
CA ARG A 115 11.83 -1.34 -10.50
C ARG A 115 11.53 -0.52 -9.25
N ALA A 116 12.56 0.10 -8.70
CA ALA A 116 12.45 0.85 -7.45
C ALA A 116 11.77 2.24 -7.61
N GLY A 117 11.37 2.62 -8.82
CA GLY A 117 10.72 3.90 -9.12
C GLY A 117 11.70 4.98 -9.62
N PRO A 118 11.24 6.24 -9.76
CA PRO A 118 9.92 6.71 -9.38
C PRO A 118 8.81 6.22 -10.32
N VAL A 119 7.67 5.84 -9.76
CA VAL A 119 6.40 5.60 -10.47
C VAL A 119 5.40 6.68 -10.10
N THR A 120 4.60 7.15 -11.06
CA THR A 120 3.74 8.33 -10.87
C THR A 120 2.32 8.10 -11.36
N ILE A 121 1.34 8.58 -10.60
CA ILE A 121 -0.07 8.68 -10.98
C ILE A 121 -0.54 10.13 -10.83
N THR A 122 -1.56 10.48 -11.58
CA THR A 122 -2.25 11.77 -11.45
C THR A 122 -3.70 11.51 -11.10
N LEU A 123 -4.17 12.15 -10.03
CA LEU A 123 -5.55 12.08 -9.59
C LEU A 123 -6.29 13.37 -9.94
N THR A 124 -7.56 13.20 -10.30
CA THR A 124 -8.54 14.28 -10.37
C THR A 124 -9.09 14.62 -8.98
N LEU A 125 -9.71 15.80 -8.86
CA LEU A 125 -10.45 16.18 -7.65
C LEU A 125 -11.49 15.13 -7.23
N ALA A 126 -12.21 14.54 -8.19
CA ALA A 126 -13.22 13.52 -7.90
C ALA A 126 -12.63 12.25 -7.27
N GLN A 127 -11.45 11.84 -7.73
CA GLN A 127 -10.71 10.70 -7.17
C GLN A 127 -10.14 11.05 -5.78
N ALA A 128 -9.58 12.25 -5.61
CA ALA A 128 -9.01 12.71 -4.34
C ALA A 128 -10.08 12.92 -3.25
N ASN A 129 -11.27 13.43 -3.59
CA ASN A 129 -12.38 13.65 -2.64
C ASN A 129 -12.87 12.35 -2.00
N ARG A 130 -12.73 11.23 -2.69
CA ARG A 130 -13.18 9.92 -2.22
C ARG A 130 -12.07 9.13 -1.56
N GLY A 131 -10.81 9.53 -1.77
CA GLY A 131 -9.63 8.72 -1.55
C GLY A 131 -8.96 8.91 -0.19
N SER A 132 -8.37 7.82 0.31
CA SER A 132 -7.33 7.76 1.34
C SER A 132 -6.10 7.05 0.77
N PHE A 133 -4.90 7.30 1.29
CA PHE A 133 -3.74 6.51 0.90
C PHE A 133 -3.54 5.31 1.80
N LEU A 134 -3.22 4.19 1.17
CA LEU A 134 -2.63 3.04 1.82
C LEU A 134 -1.22 2.84 1.28
N ILE A 135 -0.22 3.06 2.11
CA ILE A 135 1.16 2.70 1.83
C ILE A 135 1.42 1.33 2.44
N SER A 136 1.96 0.39 1.68
CA SER A 136 2.13 -0.98 2.14
C SER A 136 3.41 -1.64 1.63
N LYS A 137 3.97 -2.54 2.44
CA LYS A 137 5.03 -3.48 2.06
C LYS A 137 4.58 -4.92 2.26
N ALA A 138 5.04 -5.81 1.38
CA ALA A 138 4.76 -7.23 1.52
C ALA A 138 5.86 -8.11 0.89
N LYS A 139 5.98 -9.34 1.40
CA LYS A 139 6.88 -10.36 0.83
C LYS A 139 6.29 -10.97 -0.45
N PHE A 140 7.12 -11.69 -1.19
CA PHE A 140 6.80 -12.45 -2.42
C PHE A 140 5.58 -13.40 -2.31
N LEU A 141 5.10 -13.71 -1.10
CA LEU A 141 3.91 -14.54 -0.85
C LEU A 141 2.66 -13.74 -0.40
N GLY A 142 2.66 -12.43 -0.60
CA GLY A 142 1.51 -11.56 -0.26
C GLY A 142 1.33 -11.32 1.24
N ILE A 143 2.28 -11.74 2.07
CA ILE A 143 2.27 -11.46 3.51
C ILE A 143 2.65 -9.99 3.68
N HIS A 144 1.63 -9.17 3.99
CA HIS A 144 1.78 -7.78 4.37
C HIS A 144 2.45 -7.68 5.74
N THR A 145 3.50 -6.86 5.83
CA THR A 145 4.25 -6.66 7.08
C THR A 145 4.23 -5.21 7.55
N GLY A 146 3.79 -4.29 6.69
CA GLY A 146 3.54 -2.90 7.05
C GLY A 146 2.43 -2.34 6.18
N MET A 147 1.40 -1.80 6.82
CA MET A 147 0.28 -1.11 6.17
C MET A 147 0.00 0.18 6.92
N TYR A 148 0.05 1.28 6.19
CA TYR A 148 -0.04 2.62 6.73
C TYR A 148 -1.13 3.39 5.99
N ASN A 149 -2.18 3.77 6.73
CA ASN A 149 -3.25 4.59 6.17
C ASN A 149 -3.05 6.06 6.48
N THR A 150 -3.17 6.95 5.49
CA THR A 150 -3.31 8.38 5.74
C THR A 150 -4.78 8.78 5.94
N PRO A 151 -5.09 9.74 6.83
CA PRO A 151 -6.46 10.15 7.09
C PRO A 151 -7.21 10.62 5.84
N LYS A 152 -8.54 10.62 5.97
CA LYS A 152 -9.53 10.89 4.92
C LYS A 152 -9.61 12.39 4.63
N ASP A 153 -8.72 12.92 3.82
CA ASP A 153 -8.71 14.34 3.43
C ASP A 153 -7.79 14.62 2.23
N LEU A 154 -7.60 13.64 1.34
CA LEU A 154 -6.66 13.75 0.22
C LEU A 154 -6.92 14.97 -0.68
N HIS A 155 -8.17 15.40 -0.78
CA HIS A 155 -8.57 16.61 -1.48
C HIS A 155 -7.93 17.91 -0.96
N THR A 156 -7.45 17.95 0.29
CA THR A 156 -6.70 19.09 0.84
C THR A 156 -5.32 19.25 0.20
N LYS A 157 -4.85 18.23 -0.54
CA LYS A 157 -3.56 18.21 -1.23
C LYS A 157 -3.68 18.55 -2.72
N MET A 158 -4.85 18.94 -3.21
CA MET A 158 -5.02 19.36 -4.60
C MET A 158 -4.12 20.55 -4.95
N GLY A 159 -3.62 20.58 -6.19
CA GLY A 159 -2.61 21.55 -6.60
C GLY A 159 -1.20 21.26 -6.08
N LYS A 160 -0.95 20.05 -5.57
CA LYS A 160 0.37 19.59 -5.14
C LYS A 160 0.83 18.33 -5.87
N SER A 161 2.14 18.10 -5.80
CA SER A 161 2.81 16.83 -6.06
C SER A 161 3.31 16.26 -4.73
N LEU A 162 2.90 15.05 -4.43
CA LEU A 162 3.32 14.28 -3.26
C LEU A 162 4.32 13.21 -3.72
N ARG A 163 5.57 13.29 -3.26
CA ARG A 163 6.59 12.29 -3.54
C ARG A 163 6.90 11.51 -2.27
N PHE A 164 6.55 10.23 -2.28
CA PHE A 164 6.85 9.29 -1.23
C PHE A 164 8.14 8.54 -1.57
N ILE A 165 9.10 8.54 -0.63
CA ILE A 165 10.40 7.89 -0.77
C ILE A 165 10.53 6.92 0.40
N TRP A 166 10.58 5.62 0.10
CA TRP A 166 10.79 4.59 1.11
C TRP A 166 12.28 4.32 1.27
N GLU A 167 12.89 4.86 2.32
CA GLU A 167 14.35 4.92 2.51
C GLU A 167 14.94 3.78 3.34
N LYS A 168 14.12 3.06 4.12
CA LYS A 168 14.53 1.99 5.02
C LYS A 168 13.40 0.98 5.22
N ASP A 169 13.76 -0.29 5.33
CA ASP A 169 12.87 -1.43 5.67
C ASP A 169 12.97 -1.83 7.14
#